data_AF-A0A1G7GPW1-F1
#
_entry.id   AF-A0A1G7GPW1-F1
#
_cell.length_a   1.000
_cell.length_b   1.000
_cell.length_c   1.000
_cell.angle_alpha   90.00
_cell.angle_beta   90.00
_cell.angle_gamma   90.00
#
_symmetry.space_group_name_H-M   'P 1'
#
loop_
_entity.id
_entity.type
_entity.pdbx_description
1 polymer ?
#
loop_
_entity_poly.entity_id
_entity_poly.type
_entity_poly.pdbx_seq_one_letter_code
_entity_poly.pdbx_strand_id
1 'polypeptide(L)'
;MKQYYIHSILAVLLVLSLASCNPTTTGQISLYNEFEEYRAEVIEPINDRAIKTAEKGGRYTTMLEETEEAFHYINEELIPYAAETRDLALEAQDGLVNPEIQELNEILIENLELTLESFTMTASMTEMNIPPIEDEKAVYEKTEKIYAELMELQEEIDRTSAEYEKRVEELAAN
;
A
#
# COMPACT_ATOMS: atom_id res chain seq x y z
N MET A 1 -34.15 50.66 14.27
CA MET A 1 -32.91 50.10 13.71
C MET A 1 -32.61 48.64 14.04
N LYS A 2 -33.28 47.99 15.02
CA LYS A 2 -33.07 46.55 15.31
C LYS A 2 -33.85 45.56 14.42
N GLN A 3 -35.01 45.96 13.87
CA GLN A 3 -35.88 45.07 13.09
C GLN A 3 -35.38 44.78 11.66
N TYR A 4 -34.69 45.75 11.03
CA TYR A 4 -34.10 45.58 9.69
C TYR A 4 -32.90 44.63 9.71
N TYR A 5 -32.11 44.63 10.80
CA TYR A 5 -30.97 43.71 10.96
C TYR A 5 -31.41 42.24 11.01
N ILE A 6 -32.54 41.93 11.64
CA ILE A 6 -33.04 40.55 11.75
C ILE A 6 -33.52 40.03 10.39
N HIS A 7 -34.16 40.89 9.57
CA HIS A 7 -34.61 40.51 8.23
C HIS A 7 -33.42 40.36 7.25
N SER A 8 -32.37 41.17 7.40
CA SER A 8 -31.16 41.06 6.57
C SER A 8 -30.34 39.81 6.91
N ILE A 9 -30.27 39.39 8.18
CA ILE A 9 -29.56 38.17 8.59
C ILE A 9 -30.29 36.91 8.12
N LEU A 10 -31.63 36.89 8.15
CA LEU A 10 -32.42 35.75 7.69
C LEU A 10 -32.32 35.55 6.16
N ALA A 11 -32.23 36.64 5.39
CA ALA A 11 -32.02 36.58 3.93
C ALA A 11 -30.61 36.08 3.57
N VAL A 12 -29.58 36.43 4.36
CA VAL A 12 -28.21 35.96 4.13
C VAL A 12 -28.04 34.48 4.49
N LEU A 13 -28.73 34.00 5.54
CA LEU A 13 -28.76 32.58 5.90
C LEU A 13 -29.49 31.71 4.84
N LEU A 14 -30.53 32.25 4.21
CA LEU A 14 -31.26 31.52 3.16
C LEU A 14 -30.45 31.35 1.86
N VAL A 15 -29.61 32.34 1.52
CA VAL A 15 -28.73 32.28 0.34
C VAL A 15 -27.55 31.32 0.59
N LEU A 16 -27.08 31.20 1.84
CA LEU A 16 -26.06 30.22 2.20
C LEU A 16 -26.58 28.76 2.21
N SER A 17 -27.87 28.55 2.47
CA SER A 17 -28.49 27.22 2.38
C SER A 17 -28.80 26.74 0.96
N LEU A 18 -28.73 27.62 -0.05
CA LEU A 18 -28.89 27.23 -1.46
C LEU A 18 -27.57 26.81 -2.12
N ALA A 19 -26.43 27.06 -1.47
CA ALA A 19 -25.12 26.62 -1.95
C ALA A 19 -24.78 25.16 -1.55
N SER A 20 -25.58 24.52 -0.68
CA SER A 20 -25.36 23.12 -0.26
C SER A 20 -26.28 22.10 -0.95
N CYS A 21 -26.91 22.49 -2.07
CA CYS A 21 -27.71 21.59 -2.92
C CYS A 21 -27.42 21.89 -4.39
N ASN A 22 -26.15 21.96 -4.76
CA ASN A 22 -25.81 21.39 -6.06
C ASN A 22 -25.68 19.90 -5.79
N PRO A 23 -26.58 19.03 -6.30
CA PRO A 23 -26.04 17.80 -6.82
C PRO A 23 -25.08 18.29 -7.89
N THR A 24 -23.79 18.44 -7.55
CA THR A 24 -22.79 18.07 -8.52
C THR A 24 -23.31 16.74 -8.97
N THR A 25 -23.85 16.71 -10.18
CA THR A 25 -23.97 15.51 -10.98
C THR A 25 -22.80 14.67 -10.52
N THR A 26 -23.09 13.59 -9.79
CA THR A 26 -22.27 12.40 -9.80
C THR A 26 -22.21 12.06 -11.28
N GLY A 27 -21.36 12.79 -12.01
CA GLY A 27 -20.96 12.42 -13.34
C GLY A 27 -20.32 11.09 -13.05
N GLN A 28 -21.04 10.02 -13.34
CA GLN A 28 -20.46 8.70 -13.33
C GLN A 28 -19.23 8.83 -14.20
N ILE A 29 -18.07 8.90 -13.54
CA ILE A 29 -16.80 8.81 -14.23
C ILE A 29 -16.88 7.48 -14.99
N SER A 30 -16.53 7.50 -16.27
CA SER A 30 -16.51 6.25 -17.02
C SER A 30 -15.43 5.36 -16.43
N LEU A 31 -15.63 4.05 -16.51
CA LEU A 31 -14.60 3.06 -16.13
C LEU A 31 -13.23 3.45 -16.71
N TYR A 32 -13.20 3.78 -18.00
CA TYR A 32 -11.98 4.20 -18.69
C TYR A 32 -11.32 5.44 -18.05
N ASN A 33 -12.09 6.51 -17.79
CA ASN A 33 -11.52 7.74 -17.23
C ASN A 33 -11.00 7.52 -15.81
N GLU A 34 -11.74 6.78 -15.00
CA GLU A 34 -11.33 6.46 -13.63
C GLU A 34 -10.11 5.54 -13.61
N PHE A 35 -10.03 4.59 -14.54
CA PHE A 35 -8.87 3.70 -14.65
C PHE A 35 -7.60 4.44 -15.09
N GLU A 36 -7.71 5.39 -16.01
CA GLU A 36 -6.56 6.22 -16.40
C GLU A 36 -6.10 7.14 -15.25
N GLU A 37 -7.03 7.69 -14.48
CA GLU A 37 -6.70 8.46 -13.27
C GLU A 37 -6.03 7.57 -12.22
N TYR A 38 -6.62 6.42 -11.90
CA TYR A 38 -6.05 5.43 -10.98
C TYR A 38 -4.66 4.95 -11.44
N ARG A 39 -4.46 4.71 -12.74
CA ARG A 39 -3.15 4.32 -13.27
C ARG A 39 -2.10 5.39 -13.01
N ALA A 40 -2.39 6.64 -13.35
CA ALA A 40 -1.44 7.74 -13.23
C ALA A 40 -1.18 8.13 -11.77
N GLU A 41 -2.19 8.08 -10.91
CA GLU A 41 -2.10 8.56 -9.53
C GLU A 41 -1.71 7.49 -8.52
N VAL A 42 -1.91 6.21 -8.84
CA VAL A 42 -1.67 5.09 -7.91
C VAL A 42 -0.71 4.05 -8.49
N ILE A 43 -1.03 3.46 -9.64
CA ILE A 43 -0.24 2.36 -10.22
C ILE A 43 1.19 2.81 -10.57
N GLU A 44 1.33 3.93 -11.29
CA GLU A 44 2.64 4.45 -11.70
C GLU A 44 3.52 4.82 -10.48
N PRO A 45 3.03 5.60 -9.49
CA PRO A 45 3.78 5.85 -8.27
C PRO A 45 4.17 4.59 -7.49
N ILE A 46 3.27 3.60 -7.40
CA ILE A 46 3.58 2.33 -6.71
C ILE A 46 4.65 1.55 -7.46
N ASN A 47 4.62 1.52 -8.81
CA ASN A 47 5.66 0.88 -9.61
C ASN A 47 7.03 1.53 -9.39
N ASP A 48 7.11 2.87 -9.37
CA ASP A 48 8.34 3.59 -9.06
C ASP A 48 8.85 3.24 -7.66
N ARG A 49 7.94 3.16 -6.68
CA ARG A 49 8.29 2.74 -5.32
C ARG A 49 8.72 1.28 -5.24
N ALA A 50 8.13 0.38 -6.02
CA ALA A 50 8.52 -1.03 -6.09
C ALA A 50 9.97 -1.20 -6.56
N ILE A 51 10.40 -0.43 -7.56
CA ILE A 51 11.81 -0.39 -7.99
C ILE A 51 12.71 0.04 -6.82
N LYS A 52 12.30 1.09 -6.09
CA LYS A 52 13.07 1.57 -4.94
C LYS A 52 13.11 0.57 -3.79
N THR A 53 12.03 -0.15 -3.56
CA THR A 53 11.95 -1.25 -2.59
C THR A 53 12.93 -2.37 -2.97
N ALA A 54 13.01 -2.73 -4.26
CA ALA A 54 13.99 -3.70 -4.74
C ALA A 54 15.44 -3.22 -4.55
N GLU A 55 15.73 -1.94 -4.82
CA GLU A 55 17.04 -1.35 -4.53
C GLU A 55 17.38 -1.42 -3.02
N LYS A 56 16.42 -1.05 -2.17
CA LYS A 56 16.60 -1.10 -0.71
C LYS A 56 16.79 -2.54 -0.23
N GLY A 57 16.06 -3.51 -0.77
CA GLY A 57 16.25 -4.94 -0.53
C GLY A 57 17.64 -5.42 -0.96
N GLY A 58 18.10 -5.00 -2.14
CA GLY A 58 19.46 -5.24 -2.61
C GLY A 58 20.51 -4.72 -1.62
N ARG A 59 20.35 -3.47 -1.14
CA ARG A 59 21.24 -2.91 -0.10
C ARG A 59 21.21 -3.72 1.19
N TYR A 60 20.04 -4.15 1.66
CA TYR A 60 19.93 -5.02 2.84
C TYR A 60 20.79 -6.29 2.69
N THR A 61 20.76 -6.95 1.51
CA THR A 61 21.56 -8.16 1.29
C THR A 61 23.06 -7.94 1.40
N THR A 62 23.55 -6.72 1.12
CA THR A 62 24.98 -6.39 1.26
C THR A 62 25.43 -6.21 2.71
N MET A 63 24.49 -6.06 3.65
CA MET A 63 24.76 -5.83 5.08
C MET A 63 24.65 -7.11 5.92
N LEU A 64 24.33 -8.25 5.32
CA LEU A 64 24.03 -9.50 6.07
C LEU A 64 25.21 -10.03 6.90
N GLU A 65 26.45 -9.64 6.57
CA GLU A 65 27.62 -9.98 7.38
C GLU A 65 27.66 -9.17 8.69
N GLU A 66 27.07 -7.97 8.71
CA GLU A 66 26.85 -7.15 9.90
C GLU A 66 25.39 -7.25 10.38
N THR A 67 25.02 -8.38 10.99
CA THR A 67 23.62 -8.72 11.31
C THR A 67 22.86 -7.66 12.12
N GLU A 68 23.52 -6.95 13.04
CA GLU A 68 22.91 -5.83 13.79
C GLU A 68 22.60 -4.63 12.88
N GLU A 69 23.52 -4.26 11.98
CA GLU A 69 23.30 -3.18 11.01
C GLU A 69 22.21 -3.57 10.00
N ALA A 70 22.23 -4.81 9.50
CA ALA A 70 21.18 -5.31 8.62
C ALA A 70 19.81 -5.29 9.28
N PHE A 71 19.72 -5.67 10.56
CA PHE A 71 18.47 -5.66 11.34
C PHE A 71 17.94 -4.23 11.54
N HIS A 72 18.81 -3.29 11.88
CA HIS A 72 18.43 -1.87 11.98
C HIS A 72 17.95 -1.35 10.62
N TYR A 73 18.69 -1.61 9.55
CA TYR A 73 18.33 -1.14 8.22
C TYR A 73 16.97 -1.71 7.77
N ILE A 74 16.69 -3.01 7.94
CA ILE A 74 15.40 -3.56 7.51
C ILE A 74 14.23 -2.96 8.30
N ASN A 75 14.38 -2.74 9.61
CA ASN A 75 13.32 -2.21 10.46
C ASN A 75 13.12 -0.70 10.35
N GLU A 76 14.19 0.07 10.13
CA GLU A 76 14.14 1.52 10.15
C GLU A 76 14.02 2.13 8.75
N GLU A 77 14.39 1.40 7.70
CA GLU A 77 14.47 1.93 6.33
C GLU A 77 13.66 1.13 5.30
N LEU A 78 13.67 -0.20 5.33
CA LEU A 78 13.01 -1.02 4.30
C LEU A 78 11.53 -1.24 4.61
N ILE A 79 11.22 -1.81 5.78
CA ILE A 79 9.84 -2.07 6.23
C ILE A 79 9.02 -0.77 6.25
N PRO A 80 9.48 0.36 6.81
CA PRO A 80 8.71 1.60 6.80
C PRO A 80 8.43 2.10 5.38
N TYR A 81 9.40 2.01 4.47
CA TYR A 81 9.22 2.43 3.08
C TYR A 81 8.21 1.56 2.34
N ALA A 82 8.21 0.25 2.59
CA ALA A 82 7.23 -0.68 2.05
C ALA A 82 5.83 -0.42 2.63
N ALA A 83 5.72 -0.15 3.94
CA ALA A 83 4.47 0.21 4.60
C ALA A 83 3.87 1.50 4.03
N GLU A 84 4.68 2.56 3.86
CA GLU A 84 4.25 3.79 3.19
C GLU A 84 3.78 3.53 1.75
N THR A 85 4.34 2.54 1.05
CA THR A 85 3.91 2.17 -0.32
C THR A 85 2.51 1.55 -0.29
N ARG A 86 2.25 0.62 0.64
CA ARG A 86 0.92 0.06 0.89
C ARG A 86 -0.09 1.16 1.24
N ASP A 87 0.32 2.13 2.07
CA ASP A 87 -0.57 3.19 2.52
C ASP A 87 -1.10 4.05 1.36
N LEU A 88 -0.33 4.23 0.28
CA LEU A 88 -0.82 4.89 -0.94
C LEU A 88 -1.99 4.13 -1.58
N ALA A 89 -1.92 2.81 -1.64
CA ALA A 89 -3.00 1.98 -2.20
C ALA A 89 -4.24 2.00 -1.28
N LEU A 90 -4.03 1.96 0.03
CA LEU A 90 -5.11 2.08 1.02
C LEU A 90 -5.80 3.45 0.95
N GLU A 91 -5.04 4.53 0.85
CA GLU A 91 -5.57 5.89 0.70
C GLU A 91 -6.39 6.05 -0.58
N ALA A 92 -5.98 5.38 -1.67
CA ALA A 92 -6.72 5.40 -2.92
C ALA A 92 -8.06 4.65 -2.84
N GLN A 93 -8.15 3.57 -2.07
CA GLN A 93 -9.33 2.68 -2.03
C GLN A 93 -10.63 3.43 -1.72
N ASP A 94 -10.61 4.37 -0.78
CA ASP A 94 -11.78 5.14 -0.36
C ASP A 94 -12.29 6.11 -1.44
N GLY A 95 -11.42 6.50 -2.38
CA GLY A 95 -11.72 7.42 -3.47
C GLY A 95 -12.29 6.74 -4.73
N LEU A 96 -12.10 5.42 -4.86
CA LEU A 96 -12.55 4.65 -6.02
C LEU A 96 -14.07 4.47 -6.00
N VAL A 97 -14.70 4.63 -7.17
CA VAL A 97 -16.14 4.58 -7.40
C VAL A 97 -16.53 3.37 -8.25
N ASN A 98 -15.66 2.94 -9.17
CA ASN A 98 -15.92 1.76 -10.00
C ASN A 98 -15.54 0.46 -9.28
N PRO A 99 -16.46 -0.51 -9.14
CA PRO A 99 -16.17 -1.79 -8.49
C PRO A 99 -15.01 -2.58 -9.11
N GLU A 100 -14.83 -2.52 -10.43
CA GLU A 100 -13.74 -3.24 -11.11
C GLU A 100 -12.37 -2.66 -10.74
N ILE A 101 -12.29 -1.35 -10.49
CA ILE A 101 -11.06 -0.67 -10.07
C ILE A 101 -10.85 -0.86 -8.57
N GLN A 102 -11.93 -0.87 -7.77
CA GLN A 102 -11.87 -1.23 -6.34
C GLN A 102 -11.33 -2.65 -6.14
N GLU A 103 -11.84 -3.63 -6.87
CA GLU A 103 -11.33 -5.01 -6.85
C GLU A 103 -9.85 -5.07 -7.27
N LEU A 104 -9.47 -4.33 -8.32
CA LEU A 104 -8.08 -4.25 -8.75
C LEU A 104 -7.15 -3.72 -7.64
N ASN A 105 -7.57 -2.65 -6.95
CA ASN A 105 -6.77 -2.05 -5.89
C ASN A 105 -6.75 -2.91 -4.61
N GLU A 106 -7.81 -3.68 -4.32
CA GLU A 106 -7.80 -4.67 -3.25
C GLU A 106 -6.74 -5.75 -3.47
N ILE A 107 -6.60 -6.26 -4.70
CA ILE A 107 -5.55 -7.24 -5.05
C ILE A 107 -4.16 -6.59 -4.91
N LEU A 108 -4.01 -5.31 -5.27
CA LEU A 108 -2.76 -4.58 -5.09
C LEU A 108 -2.41 -4.42 -3.61
N ILE A 109 -3.37 -4.04 -2.77
CA ILE A 109 -3.20 -3.92 -1.32
C ILE A 109 -2.76 -5.25 -0.74
N GLU A 110 -3.44 -6.35 -1.08
CA GLU A 110 -3.08 -7.70 -0.64
C GLU A 110 -1.64 -8.05 -1.02
N ASN A 111 -1.23 -7.79 -2.27
CA ASN A 111 0.13 -8.03 -2.71
C ASN A 111 1.19 -7.23 -1.90
N LEU A 112 0.90 -5.96 -1.61
CA LEU A 112 1.77 -5.09 -0.81
C LEU A 112 1.82 -5.52 0.65
N GLU A 113 0.73 -6.01 1.21
CA GLU A 113 0.67 -6.57 2.57
C GLU A 113 1.49 -7.85 2.70
N LEU A 114 1.33 -8.80 1.77
CA LEU A 114 2.14 -10.03 1.72
C LEU A 114 3.63 -9.71 1.58
N THR A 115 3.98 -8.73 0.74
CA THR A 115 5.35 -8.26 0.59
C THR A 115 5.90 -7.70 1.91
N LEU A 116 5.10 -6.89 2.63
CA LEU A 116 5.49 -6.33 3.93
C LEU A 116 5.66 -7.41 5.01
N GLU A 117 4.80 -8.42 5.00
CA GLU A 117 4.92 -9.60 5.87
C GLU A 117 6.25 -10.31 5.60
N SER A 118 6.62 -10.50 4.33
CA SER A 118 7.89 -11.15 3.96
C SER A 118 9.11 -10.40 4.52
N PHE A 119 9.09 -9.07 4.51
CA PHE A 119 10.16 -8.27 5.10
C PHE A 119 10.17 -8.35 6.63
N THR A 120 9.01 -8.41 7.26
CA THR A 120 8.91 -8.56 8.73
C THR A 120 9.44 -9.92 9.18
N MET A 121 9.13 -10.98 8.45
CA MET A 121 9.69 -12.32 8.68
C MET A 121 11.20 -12.35 8.44
N THR A 122 11.66 -11.70 7.38
CA THR A 122 13.09 -11.54 7.08
C THR A 122 13.81 -10.83 8.22
N ALA A 123 13.26 -9.72 8.73
CA ALA A 123 13.83 -9.00 9.87
C ALA A 123 13.90 -9.86 11.13
N SER A 124 12.87 -10.68 11.38
CA SER A 124 12.86 -11.63 12.48
C SER A 124 13.96 -12.69 12.34
N MET A 125 14.25 -13.16 11.12
CA MET A 125 15.40 -14.04 10.87
C MET A 125 16.72 -13.33 11.13
N THR A 126 16.87 -12.07 10.70
CA THR A 126 18.08 -11.28 10.95
C THR A 126 18.33 -11.12 12.45
N GLU A 127 17.29 -10.78 13.23
CA GLU A 127 17.35 -10.60 14.68
C GLU A 127 17.90 -11.84 15.39
N MET A 128 17.40 -13.02 15.02
CA MET A 128 17.80 -14.28 15.63
C MET A 128 19.28 -14.64 15.37
N ASN A 129 19.91 -14.01 14.37
CA ASN A 129 21.31 -14.21 14.02
C ASN A 129 22.22 -13.11 14.58
N ILE A 130 21.71 -12.22 15.44
CA ILE A 130 22.53 -11.23 16.16
C ILE A 130 23.24 -11.91 17.35
N PRO A 131 24.58 -11.86 17.43
CA PRO A 131 25.32 -12.41 18.57
C PRO A 131 25.08 -11.66 19.89
N PRO A 132 25.22 -12.32 21.06
CA PRO A 132 25.50 -13.75 21.22
C PRO A 132 24.26 -14.62 21.02
N ILE A 133 24.42 -15.75 20.35
CA ILE A 133 23.34 -16.73 20.16
C ILE A 133 23.33 -17.70 21.35
N GLU A 134 22.25 -17.71 22.13
CA GLU A 134 22.14 -18.55 23.34
C GLU A 134 22.00 -20.05 23.04
N ASP A 135 21.20 -20.40 22.03
CA ASP A 135 20.98 -21.78 21.56
C ASP A 135 20.99 -21.84 20.04
N GLU A 136 22.16 -22.16 19.47
CA GLU A 136 22.36 -22.25 18.02
C GLU A 136 21.43 -23.28 17.36
N LYS A 137 21.11 -24.39 18.05
CA LYS A 137 20.25 -25.45 17.49
C LYS A 137 18.81 -24.99 17.41
N ALA A 138 18.30 -24.36 18.48
CA ALA A 138 16.94 -23.83 18.49
C ALA A 138 16.76 -22.68 17.49
N VAL A 139 17.76 -21.81 17.35
CA VAL A 139 17.75 -20.74 16.34
C VAL A 139 17.76 -21.31 14.93
N TYR A 140 18.58 -22.32 14.65
CA TYR A 140 18.60 -23.00 13.35
C TYR A 140 17.23 -23.59 13.00
N GLU A 141 16.62 -24.37 13.90
CA GLU A 141 15.30 -24.98 13.68
C GLU A 141 14.20 -23.94 13.44
N LYS A 142 14.23 -22.82 14.18
CA LYS A 142 13.27 -21.71 13.99
C LYS A 142 13.51 -20.99 12.66
N THR A 143 14.76 -20.78 12.28
CA THR A 143 15.13 -20.12 11.02
C THR A 143 14.72 -20.97 9.81
N GLU A 144 14.88 -22.31 9.88
CA GLU A 144 14.38 -23.22 8.83
C GLU A 144 12.85 -23.14 8.67
N LYS A 145 12.11 -23.04 9.79
CA LYS A 145 10.65 -22.88 9.75
C LYS A 145 10.22 -21.56 9.10
N ILE A 146 10.83 -20.45 9.48
CA ILE A 146 10.54 -19.14 8.87
C ILE A 146 10.92 -19.15 7.39
N TYR A 147 12.03 -19.79 7.02
CA TYR A 147 12.42 -19.93 5.61
C TYR A 147 11.36 -20.70 4.79
N ALA A 148 10.80 -21.77 5.34
CA ALA A 148 9.71 -22.51 4.68
C ALA A 148 8.46 -21.64 4.51
N GLU A 149 8.05 -20.91 5.55
CA GLU A 149 6.92 -19.99 5.49
C GLU A 149 7.16 -18.83 4.49
N LEU A 150 8.39 -18.33 4.39
CA LEU A 150 8.77 -17.32 3.38
C LEU A 150 8.66 -17.84 1.95
N MET A 151 8.94 -19.13 1.69
CA MET A 151 8.76 -19.71 0.36
C MET A 151 7.28 -19.79 0.00
N GLU A 152 6.42 -20.22 0.93
CA GLU A 152 4.96 -20.23 0.73
C GLU A 152 4.42 -18.82 0.47
N LEU A 153 4.90 -17.84 1.24
CA LEU A 153 4.53 -16.43 1.07
C LEU A 153 4.98 -15.88 -0.29
N GLN A 154 6.17 -16.26 -0.77
CA GLN A 154 6.63 -15.85 -2.10
C GLN A 154 5.76 -16.42 -3.21
N GLU A 155 5.31 -17.68 -3.10
CA GLU A 155 4.35 -18.27 -4.05
C GLU A 155 3.01 -17.52 -4.05
N GLU A 156 2.55 -17.07 -2.87
CA GLU A 156 1.34 -16.29 -2.74
C GLU A 156 1.48 -14.86 -3.31
N ILE A 157 2.62 -14.21 -3.10
CA ILE A 157 2.97 -12.94 -3.74
C ILE A 157 2.95 -13.11 -5.27
N ASP A 158 3.64 -14.11 -5.81
CA ASP A 158 3.74 -14.35 -7.26
C ASP A 158 2.34 -14.58 -7.87
N ARG A 159 1.50 -15.38 -7.21
CA ARG A 159 0.13 -15.63 -7.64
C ARG A 159 -0.71 -14.35 -7.65
N THR A 160 -0.63 -13.56 -6.59
CA THR A 160 -1.42 -12.32 -6.44
C THR A 160 -0.94 -11.26 -7.42
N SER A 161 0.36 -11.16 -7.67
CA SER A 161 0.96 -10.29 -8.69
C SER A 161 0.45 -10.64 -10.09
N ALA A 162 0.43 -11.94 -10.44
CA ALA A 162 -0.06 -12.40 -11.73
C ALA A 162 -1.57 -12.14 -11.90
N GLU A 163 -2.36 -12.26 -10.84
CA GLU A 163 -3.78 -11.90 -10.86
C GLU A 163 -3.98 -10.41 -11.07
N TYR A 164 -3.22 -9.57 -10.36
CA TYR A 164 -3.24 -8.12 -10.52
C TYR A 164 -2.90 -7.70 -11.95
N GLU A 165 -1.79 -8.20 -12.50
CA GLU A 165 -1.34 -7.90 -13.86
C GLU A 165 -2.42 -8.26 -14.90
N LYS A 166 -3.03 -9.44 -14.75
CA LYS A 166 -4.12 -9.89 -15.62
C LYS A 166 -5.31 -8.94 -15.58
N ARG A 167 -5.70 -8.45 -14.39
CA ARG A 167 -6.81 -7.49 -14.24
C ARG A 167 -6.48 -6.12 -14.84
N VAL A 168 -5.23 -5.65 -14.70
CA VAL A 168 -4.75 -4.43 -15.37
C VAL A 168 -4.88 -4.56 -16.89
N GLU A 169 -4.45 -5.68 -17.46
CA GLU A 169 -4.55 -5.94 -18.91
C GLU A 169 -6.00 -5.98 -19.40
N GLU A 170 -6.90 -6.63 -18.66
CA GLU A 170 -8.33 -6.69 -18.98
C GLU A 170 -8.97 -5.29 -18.98
N LEU A 171 -8.65 -4.45 -17.99
CA LEU A 171 -9.14 -3.08 -17.91
C LEU A 171 -8.54 -2.17 -19.00
N ALA A 172 -7.29 -2.39 -19.40
CA ALA A 172 -6.64 -1.64 -20.47
C ALA A 172 -7.14 -2.03 -21.89
N ALA A 173 -7.75 -3.20 -22.04
CA ALA A 173 -8.29 -3.69 -23.30
C ALA A 173 -9.74 -3.24 -23.58
N ASN A 174 -10.42 -2.66 -22.59
CA ASN A 174 -11.79 -2.14 -22.66
C ASN A 174 -11.86 -0.69 -23.16
#